data_AF-A0A774N197-F1
#
_entry.id   AF-A0A774N197-F1
#
_cell.length_a   1.000
_cell.length_b   1.000
_cell.length_c   1.000
_cell.angle_alpha   90.00
_cell.angle_beta   90.00
_cell.angle_gamma   90.00
#
_symmetry.space_group_name_H-M   'P 1'
#
loop_
_entity.id
_entity.type
_entity.pdbx_description
1 polymer ?
#
loop_
_entity_poly.entity_id
_entity_poly.type
_entity_poly.pdbx_seq_one_letter_code
_entity_poly.pdbx_strand_id
1 'polypeptide(L)' 'MTDIAQLLGKDADSLLQHRCMTIPSDQLYLPGKDYVDRVMID' A
#
# COMPACT_ATOMS: atom_id res chain seq x y z
N MET A 1 -4.81 -19.77 3.55
CA MET A 1 -4.88 -18.46 4.23
C MET A 1 -3.47 -18.11 4.66
N THR A 2 -2.83 -17.16 3.98
CA THR A 2 -1.47 -16.71 4.31
C THR A 2 -1.55 -15.71 5.45
N ASP A 3 -1.00 -16.09 6.60
CA ASP A 3 -0.92 -15.21 7.75
C ASP A 3 0.24 -14.22 7.52
N ILE A 4 -0.10 -13.06 6.96
CA ILE A 4 0.86 -12.02 6.57
C ILE A 4 1.65 -11.53 7.79
N ALA A 5 1.04 -11.52 8.97
CA ALA A 5 1.71 -11.15 10.21
C ALA A 5 2.78 -12.18 10.61
N GLN A 6 2.52 -13.48 10.43
CA GLN A 6 3.55 -14.50 10.64
C GLN A 6 4.72 -14.39 9.66
N LEU A 7 4.46 -14.03 8.41
CA LEU A 7 5.50 -13.87 7.38
C LEU A 7 6.39 -12.65 7.64
N LEU A 8 5.80 -11.56 8.14
CA LEU A 8 6.52 -10.31 8.46
C LEU A 8 7.18 -10.36 9.85
N GLY A 9 6.75 -11.27 10.72
CA GLY A 9 7.37 -11.52 12.02
C GLY A 9 7.36 -10.27 12.91
N LYS A 10 8.53 -9.86 13.40
CA LYS A 10 8.66 -8.78 14.39
C LYS A 10 8.32 -7.40 13.83
N ASP A 11 8.47 -7.21 12.52
CA ASP A 11 8.20 -5.95 11.85
C ASP A 11 6.75 -5.87 11.34
N ALA A 12 5.95 -6.93 11.53
CA ALA A 12 4.57 -6.99 11.08
C ALA A 12 3.74 -5.81 11.57
N ASP A 13 3.86 -5.46 12.85
CA ASP A 13 3.09 -4.36 13.43
C ASP A 13 3.47 -3.02 12.79
N SER A 14 4.78 -2.74 12.70
CA SER A 14 5.29 -1.51 12.09
C SER A 14 4.91 -1.40 10.62
N LEU A 15 5.06 -2.48 9.83
CA LEU A 15 4.82 -2.48 8.39
C LEU A 15 3.32 -2.44 8.04
N LEU A 16 2.49 -3.16 8.79
CA LEU A 16 1.04 -3.20 8.54
C LEU A 16 0.34 -1.95 9.06
N GLN A 17 0.86 -1.32 10.12
CA GLN A 17 0.30 -0.07 10.68
C GLN A 17 0.98 1.19 10.15
N HIS A 18 2.01 1.08 9.31
CA HIS A 18 2.71 2.25 8.79
C HIS A 18 1.77 3.15 8.00
N ARG A 19 1.64 4.40 8.43
CA ARG A 19 0.95 5.45 7.69
C ARG A 19 1.94 6.55 7.34
N CYS A 20 2.15 6.77 6.04
CA CYS A 20 2.96 7.88 5.56
C CYS A 20 2.31 9.21 5.91
N MET A 21 2.96 10.00 6.78
CA MET A 21 2.51 11.34 7.17
C MET A 21 3.38 12.46 6.59
N THR A 22 4.44 12.11 5.84
CA THR A 22 5.43 13.07 5.31
C THR A 22 4.87 13.96 4.20
N ILE A 23 3.91 13.47 3.43
CA ILE A 23 3.26 14.19 2.33
C ILE A 23 1.76 14.17 2.57
N PRO A 24 1.08 15.33 2.57
CA PRO A 24 -0.37 15.38 2.76
C PRO A 24 -1.09 14.71 1.58
N SER A 25 -2.15 13.96 1.87
CA SER A 25 -2.92 13.23 0.85
C SER A 25 -3.52 14.14 -0.23
N ASP A 26 -3.79 15.40 0.09
CA ASP A 26 -4.31 16.39 -0.87
C ASP A 26 -3.32 16.74 -1.99
N GLN A 27 -2.03 16.49 -1.78
CA GLN A 27 -1.00 16.66 -2.82
C GLN A 27 -0.87 15.43 -3.72
N LEU A 28 -1.55 14.33 -3.40
CA LEU A 28 -1.53 13.11 -4.21
C LEU A 28 -2.65 13.17 -5.25
N TYR A 29 -2.27 13.15 -6.53
CA TYR A 29 -3.22 12.96 -7.61
C TYR A 29 -3.67 11.51 -7.63
N LEU A 30 -4.96 11.29 -7.34
CA LEU A 30 -5.53 9.94 -7.42
C LEU A 30 -5.56 9.50 -8.88
N PRO A 31 -4.96 8.34 -9.19
CA PRO A 31 -5.04 7.81 -10.53
C PRO A 31 -6.49 7.43 -10.86
N GLY A 32 -6.84 7.47 -12.15
CA GLY A 32 -8.19 7.11 -12.60
C GLY A 32 -8.58 5.69 -12.18
N LYS A 33 -9.89 5.42 -12.11
CA LYS A 33 -10.46 4.12 -11.69
C LYS A 33 -9.92 2.90 -12.47
N ASP A 34 -9.37 3.15 -13.64
CA ASP A 34 -8.83 2.20 -14.63
C ASP A 34 -7.28 2.17 -14.65
N TYR A 35 -6.61 2.77 -13.65
CA TYR A 35 -5.15 2.84 -13.61
C TYR A 35 -4.47 1.48 -13.48
N VAL A 36 -5.01 0.59 -12.63
CA VAL A 36 -4.46 -0.75 -12.44
C VAL A 36 -4.55 -1.54 -13.74
N ASP A 37 -5.71 -1.49 -14.40
CA ASP A 37 -5.93 -2.18 -15.68
C ASP A 37 -4.98 -1.68 -16.78
N ARG A 38 -4.66 -0.37 -16.80
CA ARG A 38 -3.73 0.21 -17.78
C ARG A 38 -2.26 -0.11 -17.52
N VAL A 39 -1.82 -0.09 -16.26
CA VAL A 39 -0.40 -0.24 -15.90
C VAL A 39 0.03 -1.70 -15.86
N MET A 40 -0.88 -2.60 -15.46
CA MET A 40 -0.61 -4.03 -15.37
C MET A 40 -1.05 -4.80 -16.62
N ILE A 41 -1.36 -4.10 -17.70
CA ILE A 41 -1.52 -4.73 -19.01
C ILE A 41 -0.12 -5.18 -19.48
N ASP A 42 0.05 -6.49 -19.62
CA ASP A 42 1.16 -7.14 -20.32
C ASP A 42 0.77 -7.35 -21.79
#